data_AF-A0A336JNF4-F1
#
_entry.id   AF-A0A336JNF4-F1
#
_cell.length_a   1.000
_cell.length_b   1.000
_cell.length_c   1.000
_cell.angle_alpha   90.00
_cell.angle_beta   90.00
_cell.angle_gamma   90.00
#
_symmetry.space_group_name_H-M   'P 1'
#
loop_
_entity.id
_entity.type
_entity.pdbx_description
1 polymer ?
#
loop_
_entity_poly.entity_id
_entity_poly.type
_entity_poly.pdbx_seq_one_letter_code
_entity_poly.pdbx_strand_id
1 'polypeptide(L)'
;MATTITINVTNKSTTLQNFFFFQQPAQYSGGAQVYSNSLYSQALLPYDQSGAVLSFSMVLQYYAGVQQQVAPPQVGQPSGQLAAIQPIDLTPAAGGTPTNNTTNMTVSPSLGLSVPTSTQGPQAGSFRIITPVFNPVLTAYNAGSAVQSLSGGITLSNFVTAQPNSNLDCQPIIKFYVQTGTYTAGTVMNFTSSSQGAAICDATPGYTTFNVTYNLNGTWTVKNMASTLLADGTRGLVEKSVYTTGLIAPVAPNAEILNEAGTAVVSTGTAANFLKPINVANLSQPGNIVVTREYQVGPTGGPYQGTMCTQVAGNTAVFD
;
A
#
# COMPACT_ATOMS: atom_id res chain seq x y z
N MET A 1 2.63 -1.67 -28.94
CA MET A 1 1.40 -1.57 -28.13
C MET A 1 1.82 -1.51 -26.68
N ALA A 2 1.33 -0.54 -25.92
CA ALA A 2 1.62 -0.45 -24.50
C ALA A 2 0.78 -1.49 -23.73
N THR A 3 1.40 -2.24 -22.84
CA THR A 3 0.69 -3.18 -21.96
C THR A 3 -0.21 -2.38 -21.02
N THR A 4 -1.43 -2.83 -20.76
CA THR A 4 -2.40 -2.16 -19.87
C THR A 4 -2.69 -3.06 -18.68
N ILE A 5 -2.75 -2.48 -17.48
CA ILE A 5 -3.30 -3.12 -16.30
C ILE A 5 -4.77 -2.73 -16.19
N THR A 6 -5.64 -3.73 -16.04
CA THR A 6 -7.09 -3.55 -15.86
C THR A 6 -7.55 -4.22 -14.57
N ILE A 7 -8.24 -3.47 -13.72
CA ILE A 7 -8.86 -3.98 -12.48
C ILE A 7 -10.36 -3.74 -12.57
N ASN A 8 -11.13 -4.82 -12.61
CA ASN A 8 -12.59 -4.79 -12.66
C ASN A 8 -13.14 -5.13 -11.28
N VAL A 9 -14.01 -4.29 -10.73
CA VAL A 9 -14.58 -4.42 -9.39
C VAL A 9 -16.08 -4.63 -9.49
N THR A 10 -16.56 -5.68 -8.83
CA THR A 10 -17.97 -5.98 -8.62
C THR A 10 -18.34 -5.81 -7.15
N ASN A 11 -19.41 -5.08 -6.87
CA ASN A 11 -19.95 -4.94 -5.51
C ASN A 11 -21.07 -5.97 -5.28
N LYS A 12 -20.81 -7.03 -4.49
CA LYS A 12 -21.82 -8.00 -4.03
C LYS A 12 -22.35 -7.73 -2.62
N SER A 13 -22.04 -6.57 -2.04
CA SER A 13 -22.71 -6.14 -0.80
C SER A 13 -24.14 -5.67 -1.09
N THR A 14 -24.92 -5.44 -0.03
CA THR A 14 -26.31 -4.95 -0.14
C THR A 14 -26.42 -3.43 -0.25
N THR A 15 -25.31 -2.70 -0.14
CA THR A 15 -25.30 -1.23 -0.10
C THR A 15 -24.39 -0.64 -1.17
N LEU A 16 -24.63 0.63 -1.50
CA LEU A 16 -23.68 1.44 -2.26
C LEU A 16 -22.32 1.43 -1.53
N GLN A 17 -21.24 1.21 -2.27
CA GLN A 17 -19.88 1.30 -1.74
C GLN A 17 -19.08 2.31 -2.55
N ASN A 18 -18.23 3.08 -1.87
CA ASN A 18 -17.23 3.93 -2.51
C ASN A 18 -15.92 3.16 -2.57
N PHE A 19 -15.41 2.91 -3.78
CA PHE A 19 -14.15 2.23 -3.98
C PHE A 19 -13.06 3.23 -4.33
N PHE A 20 -11.86 3.03 -3.82
CA PHE A 20 -10.67 3.77 -4.24
C PHE A 20 -9.50 2.82 -4.48
N PHE A 21 -8.59 3.25 -5.37
CA PHE A 21 -7.49 2.46 -5.88
C PHE A 21 -6.18 3.14 -5.52
N PHE A 22 -5.17 2.34 -5.17
CA PHE A 22 -3.84 2.86 -4.84
C PHE A 22 -2.77 1.82 -5.11
N GLN A 23 -1.52 2.26 -5.17
CA GLN A 23 -0.39 1.37 -5.42
C GLN A 23 0.40 1.16 -4.14
N GLN A 24 1.06 0.00 -4.03
CA GLN A 24 2.15 -0.20 -3.09
C GLN A 24 3.17 0.95 -3.24
N PRO A 25 3.54 1.64 -2.15
CA PRO A 25 4.60 2.63 -2.17
C PRO A 25 5.88 2.04 -2.75
N ALA A 26 6.54 2.80 -3.62
CA ALA A 26 7.89 2.49 -4.07
C ALA A 26 8.86 2.51 -2.88
N GLN A 27 9.98 1.82 -3.03
CA GLN A 27 11.10 1.96 -2.11
C GLN A 27 11.94 3.16 -2.55
N TYR A 28 12.19 4.07 -1.62
CA TYR A 28 12.99 5.28 -1.83
C TYR A 28 14.29 5.19 -1.04
N SER A 29 15.40 5.57 -1.65
CA SER A 29 16.66 5.72 -0.94
C SER A 29 16.65 6.98 -0.05
N GLY A 30 17.29 6.92 1.12
CA GLY A 30 17.45 8.07 2.02
C GLY A 30 16.42 8.21 3.16
N GLY A 31 15.48 7.26 3.32
CA GLY A 31 14.64 7.18 4.53
C GLY A 31 13.59 8.28 4.69
N ALA A 32 13.29 9.03 3.61
CA ALA A 32 12.25 10.04 3.64
C ALA A 32 10.86 9.42 3.86
N GLN A 33 9.97 10.17 4.52
CA GLN A 33 8.57 9.76 4.67
C GLN A 33 7.91 9.65 3.29
N VAL A 34 7.39 8.46 2.99
CA VAL A 34 6.69 8.18 1.75
C VAL A 34 5.19 8.42 1.93
N TYR A 35 4.62 9.20 1.03
CA TYR A 35 3.20 9.45 0.92
C TYR A 35 2.62 8.67 -0.26
N SER A 36 1.34 8.32 -0.18
CA SER A 36 0.61 7.66 -1.25
C SER A 36 -0.63 8.47 -1.60
N ASN A 37 -0.99 8.53 -2.87
CA ASN A 37 -2.28 9.08 -3.28
C ASN A 37 -3.25 7.95 -3.64
N SER A 38 -4.53 8.26 -3.48
CA SER A 38 -5.57 7.54 -4.23
C SER A 38 -5.41 7.88 -5.72
N LEU A 39 -5.43 6.86 -6.57
CA LEU A 39 -5.27 6.95 -8.01
C LEU A 39 -6.59 7.18 -8.73
N TYR A 40 -7.66 6.63 -8.15
CA TYR A 40 -8.98 6.63 -8.73
C TYR A 40 -9.99 6.30 -7.64
N SER A 41 -11.21 6.81 -7.79
CA SER A 41 -12.30 6.53 -6.86
C SER A 41 -13.65 6.64 -7.53
N GLN A 42 -14.58 5.75 -7.21
CA GLN A 42 -15.95 5.83 -7.70
C GLN A 42 -16.92 5.05 -6.79
N ALA A 43 -18.14 5.58 -6.66
CA ALA A 43 -19.25 4.88 -6.03
C ALA A 43 -19.82 3.81 -6.97
N LEU A 44 -20.12 2.62 -6.43
CA LEU A 44 -20.69 1.51 -7.18
C LEU A 44 -21.84 0.86 -6.40
N LEU A 45 -23.02 0.82 -7.01
CA LEU A 45 -24.21 0.15 -6.48
C LEU A 45 -24.00 -1.38 -6.40
N PRO A 46 -24.79 -2.08 -5.57
CA PRO A 46 -24.83 -3.54 -5.62
C PRO A 46 -25.04 -4.07 -7.04
N TYR A 47 -24.32 -5.13 -7.39
CA TYR A 47 -24.37 -5.74 -8.71
C TYR A 47 -25.76 -6.29 -9.00
N ASP A 48 -26.42 -6.91 -8.02
CA ASP A 48 -27.78 -7.45 -8.17
C ASP A 48 -28.83 -6.36 -8.43
N GLN A 49 -28.51 -5.09 -8.15
CA GLN A 49 -29.39 -3.95 -8.41
C GLN A 49 -29.08 -3.24 -9.73
N SER A 50 -27.80 -3.19 -10.15
CA SER A 50 -27.35 -2.33 -11.26
C SER A 50 -26.72 -3.06 -12.43
N GLY A 51 -26.22 -4.29 -12.23
CA GLY A 51 -25.38 -5.01 -13.19
C GLY A 51 -24.02 -4.33 -13.49
N ALA A 52 -23.68 -3.25 -12.77
CA ALA A 52 -22.51 -2.43 -13.08
C ALA A 52 -21.21 -3.05 -12.57
N VAL A 53 -20.14 -2.90 -13.36
CA VAL A 53 -18.77 -3.26 -12.98
C VAL A 53 -17.91 -2.01 -13.09
N LEU A 54 -17.19 -1.67 -12.03
CA LEU A 54 -16.25 -0.56 -12.04
C LEU A 54 -14.92 -1.01 -12.64
N SER A 55 -14.45 -0.34 -13.69
CA SER A 55 -13.18 -0.69 -14.34
C SER A 55 -12.17 0.44 -14.16
N PHE A 56 -11.01 0.09 -13.62
CA PHE A 56 -9.85 0.97 -13.51
C PHE A 56 -8.73 0.43 -14.39
N SER A 57 -8.21 1.28 -15.28
CA SER A 57 -7.19 0.89 -16.24
C SER A 57 -6.07 1.91 -16.32
N MET A 58 -4.82 1.42 -16.41
CA MET A 58 -3.64 2.25 -16.59
C MET A 58 -2.63 1.60 -17.54
N VAL A 59 -1.78 2.43 -18.13
CA VAL A 59 -0.65 1.95 -18.93
C VAL A 59 0.40 1.36 -18.00
N LEU A 60 0.85 0.13 -18.27
CA LEU A 60 1.99 -0.50 -17.61
C LEU A 60 3.28 0.13 -18.15
N GLN A 61 3.59 1.30 -17.63
CA GLN A 61 4.79 2.08 -17.91
C GLN A 61 5.23 2.71 -16.59
N TYR A 62 6.53 2.68 -16.30
CA TYR A 62 7.07 3.43 -15.18
C TYR A 62 7.16 4.90 -15.55
N TYR A 63 6.66 5.75 -14.66
CA TYR A 63 6.76 7.19 -14.79
C TYR A 63 7.49 7.76 -13.58
N ALA A 64 8.54 8.52 -13.85
CA ALA A 64 9.03 9.51 -12.91
C ALA A 64 8.03 10.67 -12.89
N GLY A 65 7.70 11.17 -11.71
CA GLY A 65 6.81 12.31 -11.55
C GLY A 65 7.34 13.32 -10.55
N VAL A 66 7.06 14.59 -10.83
CA VAL A 66 7.29 15.71 -9.91
C VAL A 66 6.04 16.57 -9.85
N GLN A 67 5.81 17.18 -8.69
CA GLN A 67 4.67 18.04 -8.46
C GLN A 67 5.03 19.19 -7.52
N GLN A 68 4.51 20.39 -7.78
CA GLN A 68 4.63 21.50 -6.84
C GLN A 68 3.64 21.32 -5.68
N GLN A 69 4.14 21.43 -4.46
CA GLN A 69 3.30 21.42 -3.25
C GLN A 69 2.51 22.71 -3.15
N VAL A 70 1.23 22.60 -2.78
CA VAL A 70 0.43 23.75 -2.32
C VAL A 70 0.57 23.94 -0.82
N ALA A 71 0.62 22.82 -0.10
CA ALA A 71 0.85 22.71 1.33
C ALA A 71 1.63 21.41 1.60
N PRO A 72 2.23 21.25 2.79
CA PRO A 72 2.83 19.99 3.19
C PRO A 72 1.83 18.82 3.02
N PRO A 73 2.27 17.64 2.55
CA PRO A 73 1.38 16.51 2.31
C PRO A 73 0.65 16.07 3.60
N GLN A 74 -0.68 16.08 3.56
CA GLN A 74 -1.54 15.69 4.68
C GLN A 74 -2.64 14.74 4.21
N VAL A 75 -2.90 13.69 4.99
CA VAL A 75 -3.93 12.69 4.68
C VAL A 75 -5.29 13.37 4.48
N GLY A 76 -5.98 13.00 3.40
CA GLY A 76 -7.26 13.55 2.97
C GLY A 76 -7.16 14.84 2.16
N GLN A 77 -5.97 15.43 2.02
CA GLN A 77 -5.77 16.66 1.25
C GLN A 77 -5.16 16.39 -0.13
N PRO A 78 -5.39 17.26 -1.12
CA PRO A 78 -4.69 17.20 -2.40
C PRO A 78 -3.17 17.25 -2.23
N SER A 79 -2.44 16.42 -2.98
CA SER A 79 -0.97 16.33 -2.91
C SER A 79 -0.24 17.51 -3.56
N GLY A 80 -0.87 18.22 -4.50
CA GLY A 80 -0.31 19.38 -5.19
C GLY A 80 -1.12 19.82 -6.41
N GLN A 81 -0.54 20.71 -7.22
CA GLN A 81 -1.22 21.31 -8.39
C GLN A 81 -0.48 21.04 -9.70
N LEU A 82 0.61 21.77 -9.96
CA LEU A 82 1.40 21.63 -11.17
C LEU A 82 2.21 20.34 -11.09
N ALA A 83 2.09 19.49 -12.10
CA ALA A 83 2.81 18.21 -12.18
C ALA A 83 3.44 18.02 -13.55
N ALA A 84 4.57 17.31 -13.58
CA ALA A 84 5.21 16.83 -14.79
C ALA A 84 5.54 15.35 -14.59
N ILE A 85 5.43 14.56 -15.66
CA ILE A 85 5.86 13.16 -15.68
C ILE A 85 6.72 12.88 -16.89
N GLN A 86 7.54 11.85 -16.77
CA GLN A 86 8.32 11.33 -17.86
C GLN A 86 8.29 9.80 -17.84
N PRO A 87 7.93 9.12 -18.95
CA PRO A 87 8.15 7.69 -19.08
C PRO A 87 9.63 7.40 -18.86
N ILE A 88 9.94 6.45 -17.98
CA ILE A 88 11.31 6.12 -17.58
C ILE A 88 11.48 4.61 -17.48
N ASP A 89 12.70 4.13 -17.70
CA ASP A 89 13.04 2.71 -17.55
C ASP A 89 13.68 2.45 -16.19
N LEU A 90 13.67 1.20 -15.75
CA LEU A 90 14.37 0.79 -14.54
C LEU A 90 15.80 0.40 -14.86
N THR A 91 16.70 0.68 -13.91
CA THR A 91 18.08 0.21 -13.97
C THR A 91 18.09 -1.31 -13.99
N PRO A 92 18.80 -1.94 -14.94
CA PRO A 92 18.87 -3.40 -15.02
C PRO A 92 19.63 -4.00 -13.82
N ALA A 93 19.51 -5.31 -13.64
CA ALA A 93 20.42 -6.06 -12.78
C ALA A 93 21.87 -5.97 -13.30
N ALA A 94 22.84 -6.27 -12.43
CA ALA A 94 24.25 -6.24 -12.79
C ALA A 94 24.54 -7.08 -14.06
N GLY A 95 25.23 -6.47 -15.03
CA GLY A 95 25.52 -7.09 -16.33
C GLY A 95 24.41 -6.97 -17.38
N GLY A 96 23.26 -6.36 -17.06
CA GLY A 96 22.20 -6.09 -18.04
C GLY A 96 22.45 -4.87 -18.94
N THR A 97 21.71 -4.79 -20.04
CA THR A 97 21.80 -3.68 -21.01
C THR A 97 21.40 -2.35 -20.36
N PRO A 98 22.22 -1.28 -20.49
CA PRO A 98 21.88 0.03 -19.97
C PRO A 98 20.52 0.53 -20.49
N THR A 99 19.72 1.10 -19.60
CA THR A 99 18.39 1.66 -19.89
C THR A 99 18.36 3.16 -19.60
N ASN A 100 17.33 3.86 -20.10
CA ASN A 100 17.13 5.29 -19.85
C ASN A 100 16.49 5.48 -18.46
N ASN A 101 17.32 5.37 -17.42
CA ASN A 101 16.92 5.23 -16.03
C ASN A 101 16.96 6.53 -15.21
N THR A 102 17.35 7.67 -15.80
CA THR A 102 17.61 8.91 -15.05
C THR A 102 17.00 10.11 -15.75
N THR A 103 16.25 10.94 -15.02
CA THR A 103 15.69 12.21 -15.51
C THR A 103 16.09 13.38 -14.60
N ASN A 104 16.19 14.57 -15.18
CA ASN A 104 16.50 15.80 -14.45
C ASN A 104 15.22 16.63 -14.26
N MET A 105 14.93 17.01 -13.03
CA MET A 105 13.88 17.95 -12.70
C MET A 105 14.32 19.38 -13.02
N THR A 106 13.42 20.17 -13.61
CA THR A 106 13.59 21.62 -13.79
C THR A 106 12.53 22.35 -12.98
N VAL A 107 12.88 23.48 -12.37
CA VAL A 107 11.95 24.36 -11.64
C VAL A 107 11.86 25.76 -12.25
N SER A 108 12.72 26.07 -13.22
CA SER A 108 12.77 27.36 -13.93
C SER A 108 13.14 27.10 -15.40
N PRO A 109 12.42 27.70 -16.37
CA PRO A 109 11.30 28.64 -16.21
C PRO A 109 9.98 27.99 -15.75
N SER A 110 9.90 26.66 -15.78
CA SER A 110 8.72 25.90 -15.36
C SER A 110 9.10 24.55 -14.74
N LEU A 111 8.14 23.97 -13.99
CA LEU A 111 8.27 22.62 -13.47
C LEU A 111 8.26 21.61 -14.62
N GLY A 112 9.29 20.76 -14.70
CA GLY A 112 9.44 19.79 -15.78
C GLY A 112 10.38 18.65 -15.44
N LEU A 113 10.42 17.65 -16.33
CA LEU A 113 11.35 16.54 -16.32
C LEU A 113 12.00 16.42 -17.70
N SER A 114 13.31 16.21 -17.74
CA SER A 114 14.02 15.94 -19.00
C SER A 114 13.65 14.56 -19.56
N VAL A 115 13.83 14.37 -20.86
CA VAL A 115 13.86 13.02 -21.44
C VAL A 115 14.92 12.20 -20.67
N PRO A 116 14.63 10.95 -20.28
CA PRO A 116 15.57 10.22 -19.45
C PRO A 116 16.78 9.76 -20.25
N THR A 117 17.93 9.73 -19.59
CA THR A 117 19.19 9.23 -20.11
C THR A 117 19.68 8.08 -19.25
N SER A 118 20.61 7.29 -19.81
CA SER A 118 21.25 6.21 -19.06
C SER A 118 22.35 6.77 -18.17
N THR A 119 22.27 6.53 -16.86
CA THR A 119 23.36 6.82 -15.93
C THR A 119 23.67 5.62 -15.04
N GLN A 120 24.91 5.58 -14.57
CA GLN A 120 25.33 4.62 -13.55
C GLN A 120 25.02 5.16 -12.15
N GLY A 121 24.82 4.25 -11.20
CA GLY A 121 24.67 4.58 -9.79
C GLY A 121 23.27 4.43 -9.19
N PRO A 122 22.15 4.49 -9.94
CA PRO A 122 20.87 4.05 -9.38
C PRO A 122 20.89 2.54 -9.10
N GLN A 123 20.15 2.09 -8.10
CA GLN A 123 20.07 0.67 -7.74
C GLN A 123 19.30 -0.13 -8.81
N ALA A 124 19.63 -1.41 -8.97
CA ALA A 124 18.87 -2.29 -9.86
C ALA A 124 17.38 -2.29 -9.48
N GLY A 125 16.50 -2.17 -10.48
CA GLY A 125 15.06 -2.03 -10.29
C GLY A 125 14.59 -0.62 -9.93
N SER A 126 15.49 0.37 -9.83
CA SER A 126 15.14 1.77 -9.58
C SER A 126 15.37 2.66 -10.79
N PHE A 127 14.67 3.79 -10.82
CA PHE A 127 15.00 4.95 -11.66
C PHE A 127 15.41 6.12 -10.77
N ARG A 128 16.10 7.11 -11.34
CA ARG A 128 16.58 8.31 -10.64
C ARG A 128 15.91 9.58 -11.13
N ILE A 129 15.49 10.42 -10.18
CA ILE A 129 15.16 11.82 -10.41
C ILE A 129 16.27 12.67 -9.79
N ILE A 130 16.96 13.46 -10.61
CA ILE A 130 17.94 14.44 -10.15
C ILE A 130 17.22 15.76 -9.91
N THR A 131 17.26 16.26 -8.68
CA THR A 131 16.64 17.53 -8.32
C THR A 131 17.61 18.69 -8.48
N PRO A 132 17.17 19.85 -9.00
CA PRO A 132 18.03 21.01 -9.14
C PRO A 132 18.24 21.70 -7.79
N VAL A 133 19.07 22.73 -7.76
CA VAL A 133 19.08 23.68 -6.64
C VAL A 133 17.78 24.48 -6.66
N PHE A 134 17.08 24.51 -5.53
CA PHE A 134 15.92 25.38 -5.30
C PHE A 134 15.81 25.74 -3.81
N ASN A 135 14.98 26.72 -3.47
CA ASN A 135 14.72 27.08 -2.08
C ASN A 135 13.44 26.38 -1.58
N PRO A 136 13.53 25.32 -0.75
CA PRO A 136 12.38 24.57 -0.29
C PRO A 136 11.46 25.35 0.66
N VAL A 137 11.94 26.47 1.23
CA VAL A 137 11.13 27.36 2.07
C VAL A 137 10.20 28.24 1.23
N LEU A 138 10.63 28.62 0.03
CA LEU A 138 9.80 29.41 -0.89
C LEU A 138 8.85 28.52 -1.68
N THR A 139 9.36 27.40 -2.20
CA THR A 139 8.57 26.45 -2.98
C THR A 139 9.06 25.04 -2.69
N ALA A 140 8.17 24.21 -2.16
CA ALA A 140 8.41 22.79 -1.97
C ALA A 140 7.86 21.96 -3.13
N TYR A 141 8.50 20.81 -3.39
CA TYR A 141 8.11 19.90 -4.45
C TYR A 141 8.00 18.47 -3.93
N ASN A 142 7.11 17.70 -4.53
CA ASN A 142 7.03 16.26 -4.40
C ASN A 142 7.73 15.61 -5.60
N ALA A 143 8.38 14.48 -5.37
CA ALA A 143 8.96 13.67 -6.43
C ALA A 143 8.77 12.18 -6.12
N GLY A 144 8.55 11.37 -7.15
CA GLY A 144 8.43 9.93 -6.98
C GLY A 144 7.83 9.21 -8.18
N SER A 145 7.11 8.13 -7.89
CA SER A 145 6.46 7.31 -8.90
C SER A 145 5.09 7.88 -9.27
N ALA A 146 4.84 8.02 -10.57
CA ALA A 146 3.55 8.43 -11.12
C ALA A 146 2.87 7.30 -11.88
N VAL A 147 1.57 7.46 -12.07
CA VAL A 147 0.77 6.67 -13.01
C VAL A 147 0.06 7.61 -13.97
N GLN A 148 -0.17 7.11 -15.18
CA GLN A 148 -1.00 7.76 -16.17
C GLN A 148 -2.23 6.89 -16.44
N SER A 149 -3.41 7.48 -16.24
CA SER A 149 -4.69 6.87 -16.64
C SER A 149 -4.83 6.84 -18.16
N LEU A 150 -5.71 5.99 -18.69
CA LEU A 150 -5.97 5.91 -20.14
C LEU A 150 -6.54 7.22 -20.73
N SER A 151 -7.18 8.05 -19.91
CA SER A 151 -7.66 9.39 -20.31
C SER A 151 -6.56 10.45 -20.32
N GLY A 152 -5.32 10.08 -19.99
CA GLY A 152 -4.17 10.99 -19.93
C GLY A 152 -4.03 11.72 -18.60
N GLY A 153 -4.94 11.51 -17.64
CA GLY A 153 -4.83 12.05 -16.29
C GLY A 153 -3.61 11.51 -15.56
N ILE A 154 -2.86 12.40 -14.91
CA ILE A 154 -1.58 12.14 -14.27
C ILE A 154 -1.75 12.22 -12.76
N THR A 155 -1.21 11.26 -12.02
CA THR A 155 -1.21 11.30 -10.56
C THR A 155 0.09 10.71 -10.04
N LEU A 156 0.76 11.43 -9.13
CA LEU A 156 1.80 10.82 -8.31
C LEU A 156 1.16 9.70 -7.50
N SER A 157 1.57 8.46 -7.73
CA SER A 157 1.04 7.29 -7.05
C SER A 157 1.56 7.23 -5.61
N ASN A 158 2.85 7.44 -5.47
CA ASN A 158 3.53 7.59 -4.20
C ASN A 158 4.75 8.49 -4.41
N PHE A 159 5.13 9.21 -3.36
CA PHE A 159 6.12 10.27 -3.48
C PHE A 159 6.73 10.63 -2.12
N VAL A 160 7.84 11.35 -2.17
CA VAL A 160 8.47 12.01 -1.02
C VAL A 160 8.55 13.51 -1.28
N THR A 161 8.78 14.29 -0.23
CA THR A 161 9.17 15.70 -0.41
C THR A 161 10.59 15.76 -0.98
N ALA A 162 10.74 16.35 -2.16
CA ALA A 162 12.00 16.48 -2.86
C ALA A 162 12.96 17.39 -2.07
N GLN A 163 14.21 16.96 -1.95
CA GLN A 163 15.29 17.79 -1.41
C GLN A 163 15.99 18.53 -2.56
N PRO A 164 16.49 19.76 -2.36
CA PRO A 164 17.25 20.47 -3.38
C PRO A 164 18.62 19.81 -3.60
N ASN A 165 19.10 19.84 -4.86
CA ASN A 165 20.43 19.37 -5.25
C ASN A 165 20.74 17.92 -4.80
N SER A 166 19.81 17.00 -5.09
CA SER A 166 19.87 15.62 -4.60
C SER A 166 19.51 14.61 -5.68
N ASN A 167 19.90 13.36 -5.45
CA ASN A 167 19.46 12.23 -6.26
C ASN A 167 18.37 11.47 -5.49
N LEU A 168 17.21 11.31 -6.11
CA LEU A 168 16.13 10.47 -5.59
C LEU A 168 16.03 9.19 -6.42
N ASP A 169 16.40 8.06 -5.83
CA ASP A 169 16.21 6.75 -6.46
C ASP A 169 14.86 6.17 -5.99
N CYS A 170 14.06 5.73 -6.95
CA CYS A 170 12.72 5.20 -6.74
C CYS A 170 12.63 3.81 -7.36
N GLN A 171 12.37 2.80 -6.53
CA GLN A 171 12.12 1.43 -6.95
C GLN A 171 10.61 1.13 -6.89
N PRO A 172 9.88 1.27 -8.02
CA PRO A 172 8.43 1.08 -8.05
C PRO A 172 8.04 -0.38 -7.82
N ILE A 173 6.87 -0.59 -7.21
CA ILE A 173 6.29 -1.91 -6.99
C ILE A 173 4.93 -1.97 -7.70
N ILE A 174 4.77 -2.88 -8.66
CA ILE A 174 3.54 -3.05 -9.44
C ILE A 174 2.50 -3.92 -8.72
N LYS A 175 2.16 -3.51 -7.49
CA LYS A 175 1.07 -4.08 -6.70
C LYS A 175 0.03 -2.99 -6.46
N PHE A 176 -1.21 -3.29 -6.79
CA PHE A 176 -2.32 -2.36 -6.66
C PHE A 176 -3.30 -2.87 -5.62
N TYR A 177 -4.00 -1.93 -4.99
CA TYR A 177 -4.94 -2.21 -3.93
C TYR A 177 -6.28 -1.57 -4.27
N VAL A 178 -7.35 -2.27 -3.90
CA VAL A 178 -8.72 -1.74 -3.95
C VAL A 178 -9.29 -1.79 -2.55
N GLN A 179 -9.84 -0.68 -2.08
CA GLN A 179 -10.45 -0.58 -0.76
C GLN A 179 -11.73 0.25 -0.81
N THR A 180 -12.63 -0.01 0.13
CA THR A 180 -13.81 0.83 0.39
C THR A 180 -13.42 2.07 1.22
N GLY A 181 -13.91 3.25 0.84
CA GLY A 181 -13.62 4.49 1.56
C GLY A 181 -13.83 5.74 0.71
N THR A 182 -13.39 6.89 1.22
CA THR A 182 -13.75 8.20 0.68
C THR A 182 -12.57 8.97 0.06
N TYR A 183 -11.39 8.36 -0.06
CA TYR A 183 -10.24 9.03 -0.69
C TYR A 183 -10.48 9.23 -2.18
N THR A 184 -10.42 10.47 -2.63
CA THR A 184 -10.57 10.82 -4.04
C THR A 184 -9.22 10.82 -4.77
N ALA A 185 -9.24 10.62 -6.09
CA ALA A 185 -8.04 10.66 -6.91
C ALA A 185 -7.18 11.92 -6.65
N GLY A 186 -5.86 11.75 -6.51
CA GLY A 186 -4.90 12.83 -6.26
C GLY A 186 -4.80 13.32 -4.81
N THR A 187 -5.60 12.76 -3.89
CA THR A 187 -5.51 13.06 -2.45
C THR A 187 -4.59 12.09 -1.74
N VAL A 188 -3.83 12.62 -0.78
CA VAL A 188 -2.93 11.83 0.06
C VAL A 188 -3.77 10.91 0.94
N MET A 189 -3.40 9.64 1.00
CA MET A 189 -4.07 8.61 1.77
C MET A 189 -3.12 7.93 2.75
N ASN A 190 -3.68 7.39 3.82
CA ASN A 190 -2.92 6.57 4.76
C ASN A 190 -2.78 5.14 4.21
N PHE A 191 -1.64 4.83 3.60
CA PHE A 191 -1.38 3.50 3.05
C PHE A 191 -1.46 2.39 4.10
N THR A 192 -0.85 2.60 5.28
CA THR A 192 -0.79 1.58 6.33
C THR A 192 -2.18 1.18 6.82
N SER A 193 -3.09 2.13 7.02
CA SER A 193 -4.46 1.80 7.41
C SER A 193 -5.26 1.24 6.23
N SER A 194 -5.15 1.85 5.05
CA SER A 194 -5.99 1.49 3.90
C SER A 194 -5.64 0.15 3.28
N SER A 195 -4.37 -0.26 3.34
CA SER A 195 -3.90 -1.56 2.83
C SER A 195 -4.37 -2.74 3.67
N GLN A 196 -4.75 -2.51 4.94
CA GLN A 196 -5.29 -3.55 5.80
C GLN A 196 -6.66 -4.00 5.29
N GLY A 197 -6.77 -5.28 4.97
CA GLY A 197 -8.00 -5.87 4.45
C GLY A 197 -8.46 -5.33 3.10
N ALA A 198 -7.57 -4.70 2.32
CA ALA A 198 -7.84 -4.32 0.93
C ALA A 198 -7.65 -5.52 -0.01
N ALA A 199 -8.36 -5.52 -1.15
CA ALA A 199 -8.05 -6.45 -2.23
C ALA A 199 -6.68 -6.10 -2.83
N ILE A 200 -5.85 -7.12 -3.06
CA ILE A 200 -4.52 -6.95 -3.66
C ILE A 200 -4.60 -7.38 -5.13
N CYS A 201 -3.95 -6.66 -6.03
CA CYS A 201 -3.81 -6.98 -7.44
C CYS A 201 -2.32 -6.96 -7.75
N ASP A 202 -1.67 -8.12 -7.68
CA ASP A 202 -0.22 -8.27 -7.82
C ASP A 202 0.15 -8.53 -9.28
N ALA A 203 0.68 -7.50 -9.95
CA ALA A 203 1.12 -7.60 -11.34
C ALA A 203 2.60 -8.03 -11.46
N THR A 204 3.32 -8.24 -10.36
CA THR A 204 4.74 -8.66 -10.39
C THR A 204 4.98 -9.98 -11.15
N PRO A 205 4.07 -10.98 -11.14
CA PRO A 205 4.23 -12.19 -11.95
C PRO A 205 3.86 -12.03 -13.43
N GLY A 206 3.43 -10.83 -13.85
CA GLY A 206 3.02 -10.54 -15.23
C GLY A 206 1.50 -10.59 -15.48
N TYR A 207 0.67 -10.66 -14.44
CA TYR A 207 -0.79 -10.51 -14.60
C TYR A 207 -1.15 -9.07 -14.95
N THR A 208 -2.04 -8.91 -15.94
CA THR A 208 -2.46 -7.60 -16.45
C THR A 208 -3.95 -7.35 -16.31
N THR A 209 -4.73 -8.35 -15.89
CA THR A 209 -6.16 -8.20 -15.68
C THR A 209 -6.58 -8.86 -14.37
N PHE A 210 -7.35 -8.14 -13.57
CA PHE A 210 -7.82 -8.60 -12.26
C PHE A 210 -9.32 -8.42 -12.17
N ASN A 211 -10.06 -9.48 -11.83
CA ASN A 211 -11.48 -9.38 -11.49
C ASN A 211 -11.60 -9.49 -9.97
N VAL A 212 -12.04 -8.41 -9.35
CA VAL A 212 -12.15 -8.21 -7.91
C VAL A 212 -13.63 -8.17 -7.54
N THR A 213 -14.01 -8.91 -6.51
CA THR A 213 -15.38 -8.90 -5.98
C THR A 213 -15.34 -8.51 -4.51
N TYR A 214 -16.07 -7.47 -4.14
CA TYR A 214 -16.36 -7.14 -2.74
C TYR A 214 -17.58 -7.95 -2.30
N ASN A 215 -17.40 -8.88 -1.36
CA ASN A 215 -18.41 -9.83 -0.93
C ASN A 215 -19.31 -9.25 0.16
N LEU A 216 -20.49 -9.86 0.35
CA LEU A 216 -21.47 -9.46 1.36
C LEU A 216 -20.91 -9.43 2.79
N ASN A 217 -19.95 -10.30 3.10
CA ASN A 217 -19.29 -10.40 4.40
C ASN A 217 -18.10 -9.44 4.59
N GLY A 218 -17.89 -8.48 3.67
CA GLY A 218 -16.79 -7.54 3.73
C GLY A 218 -15.42 -8.08 3.30
N THR A 219 -15.35 -9.33 2.83
CA THR A 219 -14.15 -9.90 2.22
C THR A 219 -14.06 -9.57 0.73
N TRP A 220 -12.90 -9.80 0.14
CA TRP A 220 -12.63 -9.65 -1.27
C TRP A 220 -12.28 -10.98 -1.90
N THR A 221 -12.80 -11.25 -3.09
CA THR A 221 -12.31 -12.31 -3.96
C THR A 221 -11.56 -11.69 -5.12
N VAL A 222 -10.31 -12.10 -5.34
CA VAL A 222 -9.47 -11.61 -6.44
C VAL A 222 -9.17 -12.76 -7.39
N LYS A 223 -9.47 -12.56 -8.67
CA LYS A 223 -9.14 -13.48 -9.76
C LYS A 223 -8.08 -12.84 -10.65
N ASN A 224 -6.90 -13.46 -10.71
CA ASN A 224 -5.84 -13.05 -11.62
C ASN A 224 -6.13 -13.67 -12.99
N MET A 225 -6.28 -12.82 -14.01
CA MET A 225 -6.60 -13.23 -15.36
C MET A 225 -5.40 -13.04 -16.27
N ALA A 226 -5.22 -13.94 -17.24
CA ALA A 226 -4.21 -13.80 -18.28
C ALA A 226 -4.81 -14.04 -19.66
N SER A 227 -4.34 -13.29 -20.66
CA SER A 227 -4.68 -13.56 -22.05
C SER A 227 -3.96 -14.82 -22.52
N THR A 228 -4.70 -15.76 -23.10
CA THR A 228 -4.16 -16.99 -23.68
C THR A 228 -4.92 -17.37 -24.95
N LEU A 229 -4.33 -18.26 -25.75
CA LEU A 229 -5.03 -18.92 -26.85
C LEU A 229 -5.91 -20.03 -26.27
N LEU A 230 -7.20 -19.96 -26.54
CA LEU A 230 -8.17 -20.97 -26.17
C LEU A 230 -8.08 -22.17 -27.13
N ALA A 231 -8.75 -23.26 -26.76
CA ALA A 231 -8.75 -24.51 -27.53
C ALA A 231 -9.34 -24.34 -28.96
N ASP A 232 -10.14 -23.31 -29.18
CA ASP A 232 -10.72 -22.94 -30.48
C ASP A 232 -9.81 -22.02 -31.33
N GLY A 233 -8.59 -21.73 -30.85
CA GLY A 233 -7.64 -20.85 -31.53
C GLY A 233 -7.90 -19.36 -31.34
N THR A 234 -8.94 -18.97 -30.60
CA THR A 234 -9.21 -17.56 -30.28
C THR A 234 -8.40 -17.09 -29.08
N ARG A 235 -8.17 -15.78 -28.94
CA ARG A 235 -7.59 -15.22 -27.70
C ARG A 235 -8.70 -14.97 -26.68
N GLY A 236 -8.56 -15.54 -25.50
CA GLY A 236 -9.46 -15.34 -24.37
C GLY A 236 -8.73 -14.98 -23.08
N LEU A 237 -9.47 -14.46 -22.10
CA LEU A 237 -8.98 -14.31 -20.74
C LEU A 237 -9.28 -15.59 -19.95
N VAL A 238 -8.25 -16.21 -19.40
CA VAL A 238 -8.39 -17.37 -18.50
C VAL A 238 -7.98 -16.99 -17.09
N GLU A 239 -8.71 -17.55 -16.14
CA GLU A 239 -8.37 -17.48 -14.72
C GLU A 239 -7.08 -18.26 -14.47
N LYS A 240 -6.09 -17.62 -13.87
CA LYS A 240 -4.81 -18.24 -13.52
C LYS A 240 -4.69 -18.55 -12.03
N SER A 241 -5.33 -17.75 -11.19
CA SER A 241 -5.41 -17.98 -9.76
C SER A 241 -6.55 -17.20 -9.14
N VAL A 242 -7.07 -17.71 -8.02
CA VAL A 242 -8.09 -17.04 -7.21
C VAL A 242 -7.69 -17.11 -5.75
N TYR A 243 -7.93 -16.04 -5.03
CA TYR A 243 -7.78 -16.01 -3.59
C TYR A 243 -8.80 -15.04 -2.98
N THR A 244 -9.06 -15.26 -1.68
CA THR A 244 -9.92 -14.38 -0.90
C THR A 244 -9.05 -13.64 0.11
N THR A 245 -9.19 -12.31 0.16
CA THR A 245 -8.60 -11.47 1.21
C THR A 245 -9.71 -10.88 2.05
N GLY A 246 -9.43 -10.50 3.28
CA GLY A 246 -10.36 -9.77 4.13
C GLY A 246 -9.56 -9.05 5.20
N LEU A 247 -10.21 -8.28 6.06
CA LEU A 247 -9.61 -8.02 7.36
C LEU A 247 -9.24 -9.38 7.94
N ILE A 248 -7.95 -9.65 8.11
CA ILE A 248 -7.51 -10.74 8.97
C ILE A 248 -8.23 -10.42 10.27
N ALA A 249 -9.21 -11.25 10.65
CA ALA A 249 -9.83 -11.11 11.96
C ALA A 249 -8.67 -10.94 12.94
N PRO A 250 -8.67 -9.94 13.84
CA PRO A 250 -7.59 -9.77 14.80
C PRO A 250 -7.28 -11.15 15.35
N VAL A 251 -6.01 -11.58 15.23
CA VAL A 251 -5.59 -12.93 15.61
C VAL A 251 -6.27 -13.22 16.93
N ALA A 252 -7.15 -14.23 16.94
CA ALA A 252 -7.94 -14.52 18.12
C ALA A 252 -6.97 -14.57 19.30
N PRO A 253 -7.24 -13.88 20.42
CA PRO A 253 -6.33 -13.82 21.54
C PRO A 253 -5.87 -15.24 21.87
N ASN A 254 -4.57 -15.49 21.74
CA ASN A 254 -3.99 -16.80 22.00
C ASN A 254 -3.39 -16.86 23.40
N ALA A 255 -3.44 -15.76 24.17
CA ALA A 255 -2.98 -15.66 25.54
C ALA A 255 -4.10 -15.18 26.47
N GLU A 256 -4.22 -15.84 27.62
CA GLU A 256 -5.07 -15.45 28.75
C GLU A 256 -4.17 -15.03 29.92
N ILE A 257 -4.56 -13.92 30.56
CA ILE A 257 -3.96 -13.41 31.79
C ILE A 257 -5.05 -13.54 32.84
N LEU A 258 -4.88 -14.46 33.77
CA LEU A 258 -5.77 -14.64 34.91
C LEU A 258 -5.21 -13.89 36.12
N ASN A 259 -6.08 -13.59 37.08
CA ASN A 259 -5.66 -13.10 38.40
C ASN A 259 -4.67 -14.06 39.10
N GLU A 260 -4.07 -13.61 40.19
CA GLU A 260 -3.09 -14.36 41.00
C GLU A 260 -3.56 -15.78 41.36
N ALA A 261 -4.86 -15.93 41.63
CA ALA A 261 -5.50 -17.19 42.00
C ALA A 261 -5.81 -18.12 40.80
N GLY A 262 -5.66 -17.66 39.56
CA GLY A 262 -5.99 -18.41 38.35
C GLY A 262 -7.48 -18.66 38.14
N THR A 263 -8.36 -17.89 38.80
CA THR A 263 -9.81 -18.15 38.83
C THR A 263 -10.62 -17.27 37.89
N ALA A 264 -10.08 -16.14 37.45
CA ALA A 264 -10.77 -15.19 36.58
C ALA A 264 -9.82 -14.56 35.56
N VAL A 265 -10.25 -14.48 34.30
CA VAL A 265 -9.53 -13.80 33.22
C VAL A 265 -9.62 -12.30 33.45
N VAL A 266 -8.47 -11.64 33.62
CA VAL A 266 -8.36 -10.19 33.82
C VAL A 266 -8.03 -9.44 32.53
N SER A 267 -7.39 -10.11 31.57
CA SER A 267 -7.21 -9.62 30.20
C SER A 267 -6.86 -10.79 29.26
N THR A 268 -7.11 -10.59 27.97
CA THR A 268 -6.66 -11.49 26.90
C THR A 268 -5.74 -10.73 25.95
N GLY A 269 -4.91 -11.42 25.17
CA GLY A 269 -4.05 -10.80 24.16
C GLY A 269 -3.36 -11.80 23.25
N THR A 270 -2.29 -11.36 22.60
CA THR A 270 -1.49 -12.17 21.67
C THR A 270 -0.05 -12.31 22.15
N ALA A 271 0.43 -13.54 22.32
CA ALA A 271 1.82 -13.86 22.65
C ALA A 271 2.46 -14.72 21.56
N ALA A 272 3.73 -14.46 21.24
CA ALA A 272 4.48 -15.24 20.26
C ALA A 272 4.88 -16.63 20.80
N ASN A 273 5.10 -16.73 22.11
CA ASN A 273 5.37 -17.95 22.86
C ASN A 273 5.09 -17.69 24.36
N PHE A 274 5.15 -18.74 25.17
CA PHE A 274 4.94 -18.67 26.64
C PHE A 274 6.22 -19.00 27.41
N LEU A 275 7.37 -18.62 26.86
CA LEU A 275 8.65 -18.69 27.55
C LEU A 275 8.92 -17.35 28.23
N LYS A 276 9.42 -17.37 29.46
CA LYS A 276 9.80 -16.16 30.19
C LYS A 276 10.98 -15.45 29.53
N PRO A 277 10.97 -14.11 29.39
CA PRO A 277 9.85 -13.21 29.70
C PRO A 277 8.72 -13.33 28.65
N ILE A 278 7.49 -13.49 29.12
CA ILE A 278 6.29 -13.62 28.28
C ILE A 278 5.83 -12.23 27.87
N ASN A 279 5.80 -11.97 26.57
CA ASN A 279 5.32 -10.71 26.00
C ASN A 279 3.91 -10.90 25.45
N VAL A 280 2.93 -10.20 26.04
CA VAL A 280 1.54 -10.22 25.59
C VAL A 280 1.16 -8.85 25.02
N ALA A 281 0.91 -8.80 23.72
CA ALA A 281 0.46 -7.61 23.00
C ALA A 281 -1.06 -7.64 22.77
N ASN A 282 -1.63 -6.53 22.28
CA ASN A 282 -3.05 -6.40 21.93
C ASN A 282 -3.99 -6.75 23.10
N LEU A 283 -3.64 -6.29 24.30
CA LEU A 283 -4.42 -6.53 25.52
C LEU A 283 -5.85 -6.01 25.38
N SER A 284 -6.84 -6.84 25.73
CA SER A 284 -8.25 -6.46 25.74
C SER A 284 -8.60 -5.53 26.91
N GLN A 285 -7.89 -5.65 28.05
CA GLN A 285 -8.12 -4.85 29.25
C GLN A 285 -6.78 -4.47 29.93
N PRO A 286 -5.91 -3.66 29.28
CA PRO A 286 -4.59 -3.32 29.82
C PRO A 286 -4.65 -2.62 31.19
N GLY A 287 -5.72 -1.87 31.47
CA GLY A 287 -5.93 -1.19 32.75
C GLY A 287 -6.14 -2.12 33.96
N ASN A 288 -6.39 -3.41 33.73
CA ASN A 288 -6.53 -4.42 34.80
C ASN A 288 -5.20 -5.08 35.18
N ILE A 289 -4.12 -4.77 34.45
CA ILE A 289 -2.79 -5.31 34.69
C ILE A 289 -1.94 -4.26 35.40
N VAL A 290 -1.37 -4.63 36.54
CA VAL A 290 -0.59 -3.76 37.41
C VAL A 290 0.83 -4.31 37.47
N VAL A 291 1.81 -3.44 37.19
CA VAL A 291 3.24 -3.77 37.34
C VAL A 291 3.52 -4.15 38.79
N THR A 292 4.45 -5.09 39.01
CA THR A 292 4.83 -5.73 40.29
C THR A 292 3.77 -6.65 40.91
N ARG A 293 2.66 -6.90 40.23
CA ARG A 293 1.65 -7.88 40.65
C ARG A 293 1.85 -9.24 39.96
N GLU A 294 1.48 -10.32 40.64
CA GLU A 294 1.53 -11.67 40.09
C GLU A 294 0.28 -11.98 39.25
N TYR A 295 0.45 -12.81 38.23
CA TYR A 295 -0.61 -13.27 37.34
C TYR A 295 -0.34 -14.71 36.91
N GLN A 296 -1.40 -15.41 36.48
CA GLN A 296 -1.26 -16.68 35.77
C GLN A 296 -1.39 -16.40 34.27
N VAL A 297 -0.32 -16.60 33.51
CA VAL A 297 -0.26 -16.28 32.08
C VAL A 297 -0.01 -17.56 31.27
N GLY A 298 -0.80 -17.78 30.22
CA GLY A 298 -0.72 -19.00 29.42
C GLY A 298 -1.55 -18.92 28.14
N PRO A 299 -1.46 -19.94 27.27
CA PRO A 299 -2.31 -20.01 26.09
C PRO A 299 -3.78 -20.13 26.48
N THR A 300 -4.68 -19.61 25.65
CA THR A 300 -6.13 -19.66 25.89
C THR A 300 -6.60 -21.09 26.15
N GLY A 301 -7.16 -21.34 27.34
CA GLY A 301 -7.60 -22.67 27.79
C GLY A 301 -6.49 -23.71 28.02
N GLY A 302 -5.22 -23.30 28.03
CA GLY A 302 -4.06 -24.19 28.20
C GLY A 302 -3.35 -24.03 29.55
N PRO A 303 -2.11 -24.54 29.68
CA PRO A 303 -1.37 -24.49 30.95
C PRO A 303 -0.89 -23.07 31.27
N TYR A 304 -1.11 -22.63 32.51
CA TYR A 304 -0.69 -21.31 32.98
C TYR A 304 0.59 -21.37 33.80
N GLN A 305 1.34 -20.28 33.76
CA GLN A 305 2.53 -20.08 34.58
C GLN A 305 2.34 -18.87 35.50
N GLY A 306 2.72 -19.04 36.77
CA GLY A 306 2.82 -17.94 37.73
C GLY A 306 3.99 -17.03 37.37
N THR A 307 3.71 -15.75 37.18
CA THR A 307 4.68 -14.77 36.71
C THR A 307 4.31 -13.38 37.19
N MET A 308 5.32 -12.54 37.42
CA MET A 308 5.13 -11.15 37.85
C MET A 308 5.09 -10.25 36.63
N CYS A 309 4.13 -9.33 36.57
CA CYS A 309 4.13 -8.30 35.54
C CYS A 309 5.27 -7.30 35.82
N THR A 310 6.25 -7.22 34.92
CA THR A 310 7.41 -6.35 35.06
C THR A 310 7.27 -5.04 34.29
N GLN A 311 6.38 -4.99 33.28
CA GLN A 311 6.14 -3.80 32.47
C GLN A 311 4.74 -3.82 31.86
N VAL A 312 4.08 -2.65 31.82
CA VAL A 312 2.87 -2.39 31.01
C VAL A 312 3.11 -1.12 30.19
N ALA A 313 2.96 -1.20 28.86
CA ALA A 313 3.14 -0.09 27.94
C ALA A 313 2.03 -0.09 26.89
N GLY A 314 1.05 0.81 27.04
CA GLY A 314 -0.12 0.87 26.17
C GLY A 314 -0.91 -0.44 26.23
N ASN A 315 -1.01 -1.13 25.09
CA ASN A 315 -1.72 -2.41 24.96
C ASN A 315 -0.78 -3.63 25.03
N THR A 316 0.39 -3.48 25.64
CA THR A 316 1.38 -4.57 25.80
C THR A 316 1.80 -4.71 27.26
N ALA A 317 1.95 -5.95 27.74
CA ALA A 317 2.52 -6.27 29.04
C ALA A 317 3.61 -7.35 28.95
N VAL A 318 4.58 -7.27 29.86
CA VAL A 318 5.70 -8.22 30.00
C VAL A 318 5.61 -8.91 31.35
N PHE A 319 5.81 -10.22 31.36
CA PHE A 319 5.75 -11.04 32.55
C PHE A 319 6.99 -11.92 32.70
N ASP A 320 7.63 -11.90 33.87
CA ASP A 320 8.84 -12.67 34.21
C ASP A 320 8.67 -13.53 35.47
#